data_AF-A0A7X8MCQ4-F1
#
_entry.id   AF-A0A7X8MCQ4-F1
#
_cell.length_a   1.000
_cell.length_b   1.000
_cell.length_c   1.000
_cell.angle_alpha   90.00
_cell.angle_beta   90.00
_cell.angle_gamma   90.00
#
_symmetry.space_group_name_H-M   'P 1'
#
loop_
_entity.id
_entity.type
_entity.pdbx_description
1 polymer ?
#
loop_
_entity_poly.entity_id
_entity_poly.type
_entity_poly.pdbx_seq_one_letter_code
_entity_poly.pdbx_strand_id
1 'polypeptide(L)'
;ESSTKAVRAVFIIDPKGVIRTIIYYPLSLGRNFDELYRALIGLQTADAFSVALPADWRPGDDVIVPTAGSCGVAKERMENKKEMTCYDWFFCTKKLAKELVLSTILKKK
;
A
#
# COMPACT_ATOMS: atom_id res chain seq x y z
N GLU A 1 -13.51 -31.57 4.62
CA GLU A 1 -12.08 -31.30 4.32
C GLU A 1 -11.21 -32.25 5.12
N SER A 2 -10.07 -32.70 4.56
CA SER A 2 -9.15 -33.59 5.27
C SER A 2 -8.35 -32.81 6.32
N SER A 3 -8.36 -33.26 7.57
CA SER A 3 -7.78 -32.59 8.74
C SER A 3 -6.24 -32.53 8.77
N THR A 4 -5.55 -33.09 7.78
CA THR A 4 -4.09 -33.28 7.79
C THR A 4 -3.34 -32.52 6.70
N LYS A 5 -4.00 -31.63 5.94
CA LYS A 5 -3.35 -30.84 4.87
C LYS A 5 -3.35 -29.35 5.22
N ALA A 6 -2.20 -28.70 5.06
CA ALA A 6 -2.07 -27.27 5.24
C ALA A 6 -2.93 -26.49 4.22
N VAL A 7 -3.58 -25.42 4.69
CA VAL A 7 -4.31 -24.47 3.84
C VAL A 7 -3.34 -23.67 2.96
N ARG A 8 -3.85 -23.02 1.90
CA ARG A 8 -3.04 -22.24 0.96
C ARG A 8 -2.73 -20.87 1.56
N ALA A 9 -1.71 -20.80 2.41
CA ALA A 9 -1.24 -19.55 3.01
C ALA A 9 -0.19 -18.85 2.12
N VAL A 10 -0.20 -17.53 2.12
CA VAL A 10 0.84 -16.67 1.51
C VAL A 10 1.33 -15.69 2.56
N PHE A 11 2.65 -15.61 2.73
CA PHE A 11 3.32 -14.68 3.63
C PHE A 11 4.18 -13.73 2.80
N ILE A 12 3.96 -12.42 2.93
CA ILE A 12 4.85 -11.40 2.37
C ILE A 12 5.77 -10.93 3.50
N ILE A 13 7.07 -11.18 3.34
CA ILE A 13 8.10 -10.88 4.35
C ILE A 13 9.03 -9.83 3.77
N ASP A 14 9.31 -8.78 4.54
CA ASP A 14 10.22 -7.71 4.12
C ASP A 14 11.71 -8.07 4.32
N PRO A 15 12.66 -7.26 3.81
CA PRO A 15 14.09 -7.51 3.98
C PRO A 15 14.59 -7.49 5.44
N LYS A 16 13.78 -7.01 6.38
CA LYS A 16 14.08 -7.01 7.82
C LYS A 16 13.54 -8.27 8.52
N GLY A 17 12.91 -9.19 7.77
CA GLY A 17 12.33 -10.41 8.31
C GLY A 17 10.96 -10.21 8.96
N VAL A 18 10.32 -9.05 8.77
CA VAL A 18 9.00 -8.76 9.34
C VAL A 18 7.91 -9.21 8.38
N ILE A 19 6.91 -9.92 8.91
CA ILE A 19 5.73 -10.31 8.14
C ILE A 19 4.86 -9.07 7.91
N ARG A 20 4.66 -8.70 6.65
CA ARG A 20 3.89 -7.51 6.23
C ARG A 20 2.45 -7.83 5.87
N THR A 21 2.19 -9.02 5.35
CA THR A 21 0.84 -9.46 4.96
C THR A 21 0.74 -10.97 5.02
N ILE A 22 -0.39 -11.48 5.48
CA ILE A 22 -0.73 -12.90 5.49
C ILE A 22 -2.09 -13.07 4.82
N ILE A 23 -2.18 -14.00 3.86
CA ILE A 23 -3.44 -14.31 3.18
C ILE A 23 -3.67 -15.82 3.23
N TYR A 24 -4.86 -16.24 3.70
CA TYR A 24 -5.26 -17.63 3.81
C TYR A 24 -6.37 -17.96 2.83
N TYR A 25 -6.12 -18.89 1.92
CA TYR A 25 -7.13 -19.45 1.01
C TYR A 25 -7.45 -20.90 1.41
N PRO A 26 -8.73 -21.33 1.31
CA PRO A 26 -9.08 -22.74 1.45
C PRO A 26 -8.51 -23.56 0.28
N LEU A 27 -8.43 -24.88 0.45
CA LEU A 27 -7.87 -25.77 -0.58
C LEU A 27 -8.67 -25.77 -1.89
N SER A 28 -9.97 -25.50 -1.79
CA SER A 28 -10.94 -25.42 -2.89
C SER A 28 -10.80 -24.17 -3.77
N LEU A 29 -10.13 -23.12 -3.29
CA LEU A 29 -10.03 -21.84 -4.00
C LEU A 29 -8.60 -21.58 -4.47
N GLY A 30 -8.47 -21.23 -5.76
CA GLY A 30 -7.22 -20.76 -6.34
C GLY A 30 -6.82 -19.39 -5.80
N ARG A 31 -5.51 -19.11 -5.74
CA ARG A 31 -4.98 -17.79 -5.36
C ARG A 31 -5.06 -16.84 -6.55
N ASN A 32 -5.31 -15.57 -6.28
CA ASN A 32 -5.17 -14.51 -7.28
C ASN A 32 -3.74 -13.95 -7.26
N PHE A 33 -2.92 -14.30 -8.27
CA PHE A 33 -1.55 -13.83 -8.36
C PHE A 33 -1.42 -12.34 -8.68
N ASP A 34 -2.41 -11.76 -9.36
CA ASP A 34 -2.43 -10.31 -9.63
C ASP A 34 -2.57 -9.53 -8.33
N GLU A 35 -3.36 -10.05 -7.37
CA GLU A 35 -3.49 -9.44 -6.06
C GLU A 35 -2.22 -9.59 -5.22
N LEU A 36 -1.55 -10.74 -5.29
CA LEU A 36 -0.26 -10.93 -4.62
C LEU A 36 0.79 -9.95 -5.16
N TYR A 37 0.84 -9.78 -6.48
CA TYR A 37 1.73 -8.82 -7.12
C TYR A 37 1.36 -7.37 -6.74
N ARG A 38 0.08 -7.01 -6.76
CA ARG A 38 -0.42 -5.69 -6.36
C ARG A 38 -0.08 -5.38 -4.90
N ALA A 39 -0.28 -6.34 -4.00
CA ALA A 39 0.05 -6.19 -2.57
C ALA A 39 1.55 -5.98 -2.37
N LEU A 40 2.40 -6.74 -3.08
CA LEU A 40 3.86 -6.57 -3.02
C LEU A 40 4.29 -5.16 -3.49
N ILE A 41 3.82 -4.74 -4.66
CA ILE A 41 4.10 -3.40 -5.20
C ILE A 41 3.55 -2.33 -4.26
N GLY A 42 2.37 -2.54 -3.69
CA GLY A 42 1.75 -1.61 -2.76
C GLY A 42 2.58 -1.42 -1.49
N LEU A 43 3.04 -2.51 -0.86
CA LEU A 43 3.91 -2.44 0.31
C LEU A 43 5.22 -1.71 0.01
N GLN A 44 5.84 -2.01 -1.13
CA GLN A 44 7.06 -1.32 -1.57
C GLN A 44 6.82 0.17 -1.86
N THR A 45 5.67 0.51 -2.44
CA THR A 45 5.27 1.91 -2.71
C THR A 45 5.06 2.68 -1.40
N ALA A 46 4.33 2.08 -0.45
CA ALA A 46 4.05 2.69 0.84
C ALA A 46 5.35 3.02 1.60
N ASP A 47 6.30 2.08 1.60
CA ASP A 47 7.61 2.26 2.23
C ASP A 47 8.47 3.31 1.50
N ALA A 48 8.53 3.27 0.17
CA ALA A 48 9.41 4.15 -0.62
C ALA A 48 8.94 5.61 -0.60
N PHE A 49 7.63 5.85 -0.65
CA PHE A 49 7.06 7.20 -0.75
C PHE A 49 6.48 7.72 0.58
N SER A 50 6.54 6.92 1.65
CA SER A 50 5.95 7.23 2.97
C SER A 50 4.48 7.63 2.86
N VAL A 51 3.69 6.77 2.22
CA VAL A 51 2.26 6.99 1.92
C VAL A 51 1.41 5.80 2.34
N ALA A 52 0.13 6.04 2.55
CA ALA A 52 -0.87 4.99 2.63
C ALA A 52 -1.57 4.80 1.27
N LEU A 53 -2.07 3.60 1.03
CA LEU A 53 -2.76 3.25 -0.21
C LEU A 53 -4.26 3.09 0.05
N PRO A 54 -5.14 3.69 -0.77
CA PRO A 54 -6.57 3.49 -0.66
C PRO A 54 -6.98 2.05 -1.02
N ALA A 55 -8.25 1.73 -0.80
CA ALA A 55 -8.85 0.49 -1.27
C ALA A 55 -8.70 0.37 -2.80
N ASP A 56 -8.49 -0.86 -3.27
CA ASP A 56 -8.32 -1.20 -4.69
C ASP A 56 -7.18 -0.49 -5.45
N TRP A 57 -6.29 0.19 -4.73
CA TRP A 57 -5.20 0.98 -5.31
C TRP A 57 -4.35 0.18 -6.30
N ARG A 58 -4.03 0.82 -7.43
CA ARG A 58 -3.08 0.37 -8.44
C ARG A 58 -2.03 1.45 -8.72
N PRO A 59 -0.85 1.08 -9.26
CA PRO A 59 0.16 2.07 -9.65
C PRO A 59 -0.41 3.12 -10.62
N GLY A 60 -0.36 4.39 -10.21
CA GLY A 60 -0.94 5.51 -10.93
C GLY A 60 -2.16 6.13 -10.24
N ASP A 61 -2.78 5.42 -9.31
CA ASP A 61 -3.89 5.94 -8.52
C ASP A 61 -3.38 6.85 -7.40
N ASP A 62 -4.27 7.73 -6.93
CA ASP A 62 -3.98 8.67 -5.86
C ASP A 62 -3.64 7.92 -4.57
N VAL A 63 -2.64 8.44 -3.85
CA VAL A 63 -2.18 7.87 -2.57
C VAL A 63 -2.60 8.77 -1.42
N ILE A 64 -2.81 8.18 -0.25
CA ILE A 64 -3.22 8.88 0.96
C ILE A 64 -1.96 9.37 1.67
N VAL A 65 -1.94 10.66 2.01
CA VAL A 65 -0.87 11.23 2.81
C VAL A 65 -1.12 10.88 4.29
N PRO A 66 -0.13 10.37 5.03
CA PRO A 66 -0.31 9.97 6.43
C PRO A 66 -0.93 11.08 7.29
N THR A 67 -1.73 10.72 8.29
CA THR A 67 -2.44 11.69 9.14
C THR A 67 -1.48 12.61 9.88
N ALA A 68 -1.89 13.87 10.09
CA ALA A 68 -1.13 14.80 10.92
C ALA A 68 -1.12 14.31 12.38
N GLY A 69 0.06 14.20 12.98
CA GLY A 69 0.23 13.76 14.37
C GLY A 69 -0.05 14.84 15.43
N SER A 70 -0.29 16.09 15.02
CA SER A 70 -0.55 17.21 15.93
C SER A 70 -1.44 18.29 15.28
N CYS A 71 -2.09 19.10 16.12
CA CYS A 71 -2.99 20.17 15.67
C CYS A 71 -2.27 21.23 14.80
N GLY A 72 -1.00 21.51 15.09
CA GLY A 72 -0.21 22.47 14.30
C GLY A 72 0.02 21.99 12.86
N VAL A 73 0.42 20.73 12.70
CA VAL A 73 0.63 20.11 11.38
C VAL A 73 -0.71 19.96 10.64
N ALA A 74 -1.79 19.66 11.35
CA ALA A 74 -3.13 19.60 10.76
C ALA A 74 -3.57 20.96 10.20
N LYS A 75 -3.31 22.05 10.93
CA LYS A 75 -3.59 23.41 10.49
C LYS A 75 -2.77 23.80 9.26
N GLU A 76 -1.46 23.56 9.28
CA GLU A 76 -0.56 23.84 8.17
C GLU A 76 -0.99 23.10 6.89
N ARG A 77 -1.37 21.81 7.01
CA ARG A 77 -1.88 21.00 5.91
C ARG A 77 -3.16 21.57 5.30
N MET A 78 -4.07 22.09 6.13
CA MET A 78 -5.32 22.69 5.65
C MET A 78 -5.11 24.06 5.02
N GLU A 79 -4.09 24.80 5.44
CA GLU A 79 -3.73 26.11 4.89
C GLU A 79 -2.90 26.00 3.59
N ASN A 80 -1.99 25.02 3.49
CA ASN A 80 -1.08 24.84 2.36
C ASN A 80 -1.47 23.65 1.45
N LYS A 81 -2.51 23.84 0.62
CA LYS A 81 -3.06 22.80 -0.28
C LYS A 81 -2.39 22.68 -1.66
N LYS A 82 -1.22 23.29 -1.90
CA LYS A 82 -0.68 23.49 -3.26
C LYS A 82 -0.44 22.20 -4.07
N GLU A 83 -0.21 21.06 -3.41
CA GLU A 83 0.14 19.79 -4.07
C GLU A 83 -0.75 18.60 -3.64
N MET A 84 -1.77 18.83 -2.81
CA MET A 84 -2.60 17.75 -2.26
C MET A 84 -4.08 18.14 -2.19
N THR A 85 -4.94 17.17 -2.47
CA THR A 85 -6.39 17.33 -2.35
C THR A 85 -6.81 16.82 -0.98
N CYS A 86 -7.10 17.76 -0.08
CA CYS A 86 -7.57 17.49 1.28
C CYS A 86 -9.09 17.63 1.36
N TYR A 87 -9.77 16.52 1.69
CA TYR A 87 -11.20 16.50 2.01
C TYR A 87 -11.43 16.91 3.46
N ASP A 88 -10.54 16.47 4.35
CA ASP A 88 -10.52 16.83 5.76
C ASP A 88 -9.06 16.83 6.27
N TRP A 89 -8.83 17.32 7.49
CA TRP A 89 -7.49 17.45 8.09
C TRP A 89 -6.72 16.11 8.15
N PHE A 90 -7.45 15.01 8.36
CA PHE A 90 -6.91 13.65 8.41
C PHE A 90 -6.88 12.98 7.04
N PHE A 91 -7.66 13.46 6.06
CA PHE A 91 -7.83 12.80 4.77
C PHE A 91 -7.41 13.70 3.61
N CYS A 92 -6.14 13.54 3.23
CA CYS A 92 -5.55 14.18 2.07
C CYS A 92 -4.99 13.13 1.11
N THR A 93 -5.18 13.39 -0.17
CA THR A 93 -4.69 12.57 -1.28
C THR A 93 -3.66 13.35 -2.09
N LYS A 94 -2.67 12.64 -2.64
CA LYS A 94 -1.72 13.20 -3.60
C LYS A 94 -1.62 12.27 -4.81
N LYS A 95 -1.42 12.86 -5.99
CA LYS A 95 -1.19 12.09 -7.21
C LYS A 95 0.21 11.49 -7.21
N LEU A 96 0.34 10.25 -7.66
CA LEU A 96 1.62 9.60 -7.83
C LEU A 96 1.67 8.93 -9.21
N ALA A 97 2.51 9.45 -10.10
CA ALA A 97 2.60 8.96 -11.47
C ALA A 97 3.01 7.48 -11.51
N LYS A 98 2.35 6.69 -12.35
CA LYS A 98 2.58 5.25 -12.49
C LYS A 98 4.03 4.93 -12.84
N GLU A 99 4.62 5.70 -13.74
CA GLU A 99 5.99 5.55 -14.22
C GLU A 99 7.00 5.77 -13.09
N LEU A 100 6.74 6.75 -12.22
CA LEU A 100 7.57 7.03 -11.06
C LEU A 100 7.52 5.89 -10.04
N VAL A 101 6.33 5.35 -9.77
CA VAL A 101 6.15 4.19 -8.88
C VAL A 101 6.92 2.98 -9.43
N LEU A 102 6.64 2.61 -10.67
CA LEU A 102 7.21 1.40 -11.27
C LEU A 102 8.73 1.53 -11.47
N SER A 103 9.24 2.69 -11.88
CA SER A 103 10.69 2.90 -12.03
C SER A 103 11.43 2.90 -10.69
N THR A 104 10.78 3.28 -9.59
CA THR A 104 11.39 3.23 -8.26
C THR A 104 11.48 1.80 -7.75
N ILE A 105 10.43 1.01 -7.99
CA ILE A 105 10.29 -0.34 -7.44
C ILE A 105 10.97 -1.41 -8.29
N LEU A 106 10.84 -1.34 -9.62
CA LEU A 106 11.35 -2.34 -10.55
C LEU A 106 12.80 -2.10 -10.98
N LYS A 107 13.52 -1.16 -10.34
CA LYS A 107 14.95 -0.96 -10.61
C LYS A 107 15.69 -2.28 -10.41
N LYS A 108 16.10 -2.91 -11.52
CA LYS A 108 17.08 -3.99 -11.51
C LYS A 108 18.36 -3.42 -10.90
N LYS A 109 18.75 -3.94 -9.74
CA LYS A 109 20.15 -3.90 -9.32
C LYS A 109 20.98 -4.72 -10.30
#